data_AF-A0A956DXH6-F1
#
_entry.id   AF-A0A956DXH6-F1
#
_cell.length_a   1.000
_cell.length_b   1.000
_cell.length_c   1.000
_cell.angle_alpha   90.00
_cell.angle_beta   90.00
_cell.angle_gamma   90.00
#
_symmetry.space_group_name_H-M   'P 1'
#
loop_
_entity.id
_entity.type
_entity.pdbx_description
1 polymer ?
#
loop_
_entity_poly.entity_id
_entity_poly.type
_entity_poly.pdbx_seq_one_letter_code
_entity_poly.pdbx_strand_id
1 'polypeptide(L)'
;AVDPEDPQAIADLAATGVTFGVATYVVGLPGVDQTIANQIAMGGGTDSAILVGTTNVEVEFQNALAKVRGSALPCSYEIPAEVQSGEIGLGKVNVEVTPEGGMGELIPQDPSCAGDGWYFDDAVNPTAILLCPATCNMLKQTPGIRIEVVLGCTTFVN
;
A
#
# COMPACT_ATOMS: atom_id res chain seq x y z
N ALA A 1 -29.77 -17.67 14.35
CA ALA A 1 -29.00 -16.45 14.64
C ALA A 1 -27.56 -16.73 14.23
N VAL A 2 -26.89 -15.78 13.59
CA VAL A 2 -25.45 -15.92 13.34
C VAL A 2 -24.76 -15.76 14.69
N ASP A 3 -23.85 -16.67 15.02
CA ASP A 3 -23.00 -16.53 16.19
C ASP A 3 -21.94 -15.45 15.88
N PRO A 4 -21.93 -14.31 16.59
CA PRO A 4 -20.95 -13.25 16.34
C PRO A 4 -19.53 -13.66 16.75
N GLU A 5 -19.35 -14.77 17.46
CA GLU A 5 -18.04 -15.29 17.86
C GLU A 5 -17.51 -16.40 16.94
N ASP A 6 -18.30 -16.84 15.93
CA ASP A 6 -17.88 -17.85 14.96
C ASP A 6 -16.79 -17.28 14.02
N PRO A 7 -15.55 -17.83 14.03
CA PRO A 7 -14.48 -17.42 13.14
C PRO A 7 -14.86 -17.43 11.65
N GLN A 8 -15.68 -18.39 11.21
CA GLN A 8 -16.08 -18.48 9.81
C GLN A 8 -17.04 -17.34 9.45
N ALA A 9 -18.01 -17.05 10.31
CA ALA A 9 -18.93 -15.92 10.10
C ALA A 9 -18.18 -14.58 10.02
N ILE A 10 -17.14 -14.38 10.85
CA ILE A 10 -16.30 -13.18 10.81
C ILE A 10 -15.47 -13.14 9.52
N ALA A 11 -14.90 -14.27 9.09
CA ALA A 11 -14.14 -14.36 7.84
C ALA A 11 -15.02 -14.07 6.60
N ASP A 12 -16.27 -14.52 6.59
CA ASP A 12 -17.23 -14.26 5.50
C ASP A 12 -17.63 -12.77 5.43
N LEU A 13 -17.76 -12.12 6.59
CA LEU A 13 -17.96 -10.67 6.66
C LEU A 13 -16.73 -9.91 6.12
N ALA A 14 -15.52 -10.34 6.48
CA ALA A 14 -14.29 -9.77 5.97
C ALA A 14 -14.19 -9.95 4.44
N ALA A 15 -14.58 -11.11 3.92
CA ALA A 15 -14.63 -11.39 2.48
C ALA A 15 -15.61 -10.49 1.74
N THR A 16 -16.72 -10.12 2.38
CA THR A 16 -17.66 -9.14 1.82
C THR A 16 -16.98 -7.78 1.62
N GLY A 17 -16.13 -7.33 2.56
CA GLY A 17 -15.34 -6.10 2.42
C GLY A 17 -14.43 -6.10 1.19
N VAL A 18 -13.80 -7.24 0.88
CA VAL A 18 -12.95 -7.41 -0.30
C VAL A 18 -13.72 -7.14 -1.60
N THR A 19 -15.00 -7.52 -1.67
CA THR A 19 -15.85 -7.24 -2.85
C THR A 19 -16.09 -5.74 -3.09
N PHE A 20 -15.89 -4.91 -2.05
CA PHE A 20 -15.94 -3.45 -2.13
C PHE A 20 -14.55 -2.80 -2.27
N GLY A 21 -13.50 -3.59 -2.50
CA GLY A 21 -12.13 -3.10 -2.59
C GLY A 21 -11.49 -2.73 -1.24
N VAL A 22 -12.04 -3.21 -0.12
CA VAL A 22 -11.53 -2.93 1.23
C VAL A 22 -10.93 -4.21 1.83
N ALA A 23 -9.62 -4.23 1.99
CA ALA A 23 -8.92 -5.32 2.68
C ALA A 23 -9.10 -5.22 4.21
N THR A 24 -9.18 -6.36 4.88
CA THR A 24 -9.28 -6.45 6.35
C THR A 24 -8.04 -7.11 6.92
N TYR A 25 -7.32 -6.39 7.80
CA TYR A 25 -6.15 -6.88 8.52
C TYR A 25 -6.51 -7.27 9.95
N VAL A 26 -5.96 -8.38 10.42
CA VAL A 26 -6.16 -8.87 11.79
C VAL A 26 -4.91 -8.66 12.61
N VAL A 27 -5.04 -7.92 13.72
CA VAL A 27 -3.98 -7.79 14.73
C VAL A 27 -4.39 -8.60 15.95
N GLY A 28 -3.66 -9.68 16.20
CA GLY A 28 -3.94 -10.62 17.28
C GLY A 28 -3.19 -10.23 18.56
N LEU A 29 -3.90 -10.02 19.66
CA LEU A 29 -3.29 -9.78 20.97
C LEU A 29 -2.82 -11.08 21.64
N PRO A 30 -1.95 -11.01 22.67
CA PRO A 30 -1.47 -12.20 23.35
C PRO A 30 -2.61 -13.12 23.85
N GLY A 31 -2.51 -14.41 23.52
CA GLY A 31 -3.50 -15.42 23.88
C GLY A 31 -4.56 -15.70 22.80
N VAL A 32 -4.55 -14.98 21.68
CA VAL A 32 -5.40 -15.30 20.53
C VAL A 32 -5.01 -16.64 19.90
N ASP A 33 -5.99 -17.38 19.38
CA ASP A 33 -5.73 -18.54 18.54
C ASP A 33 -5.23 -18.08 17.16
N GLN A 34 -4.01 -18.47 16.80
CA GLN A 34 -3.36 -18.10 15.55
C GLN A 34 -4.10 -18.64 14.31
N THR A 35 -4.71 -19.82 14.42
CA THR A 35 -5.44 -20.44 13.30
C THR A 35 -6.69 -19.62 12.98
N ILE A 36 -7.44 -19.23 14.03
CA ILE A 36 -8.62 -18.38 13.92
C ILE A 36 -8.24 -17.00 13.36
N ALA A 37 -7.19 -16.38 13.92
CA ALA A 37 -6.76 -15.05 13.47
C ALA A 37 -6.35 -15.06 11.98
N ASN A 38 -5.62 -16.09 11.54
CA ASN A 38 -5.21 -16.25 10.15
C ASN A 38 -6.40 -16.52 9.22
N GLN A 39 -7.38 -17.33 9.64
CA GLN A 39 -8.59 -17.59 8.88
C GLN A 39 -9.34 -16.29 8.57
N ILE A 40 -9.50 -15.40 9.56
CA ILE A 40 -10.17 -14.12 9.39
C ILE A 40 -9.34 -13.19 8.48
N ALA A 41 -8.02 -13.13 8.67
CA ALA A 41 -7.12 -12.32 7.83
C ALA A 41 -7.20 -12.74 6.34
N MET A 42 -7.21 -14.04 6.08
CA MET A 42 -7.38 -14.62 4.74
C MET A 42 -8.74 -14.28 4.13
N GLY A 43 -9.83 -14.39 4.92
CA GLY A 43 -11.15 -13.95 4.49
C GLY A 43 -11.17 -12.47 4.11
N GLY A 44 -10.42 -11.65 4.85
CA GLY A 44 -10.21 -10.23 4.59
C GLY A 44 -9.33 -9.87 3.39
N GLY A 45 -8.85 -10.86 2.61
CA GLY A 45 -7.99 -10.62 1.46
C GLY A 45 -6.54 -10.28 1.83
N THR A 46 -6.10 -10.64 3.04
CA THR A 46 -4.70 -10.47 3.50
C THR A 46 -4.06 -11.83 3.78
N ASP A 47 -2.73 -11.91 3.83
CA ASP A 47 -2.05 -13.21 3.90
C ASP A 47 -2.22 -13.91 5.26
N SER A 48 -1.96 -13.20 6.36
CA SER A 48 -2.00 -13.74 7.72
C SER A 48 -2.16 -12.63 8.75
N ALA A 49 -2.59 -13.01 9.96
CA ALA A 49 -2.70 -12.09 11.08
C ALA A 49 -1.33 -11.63 11.58
N ILE A 50 -1.28 -10.41 12.09
CA ILE A 50 -0.10 -9.86 12.77
C ILE A 50 -0.27 -10.12 14.26
N LEU A 51 0.47 -11.06 14.81
CA LEU A 51 0.40 -11.41 16.22
C LEU A 51 1.35 -10.55 17.05
N VAL A 52 0.79 -9.95 18.10
CA VAL A 52 1.51 -9.17 19.11
C VAL A 52 1.92 -10.11 20.25
N GLY A 53 3.20 -10.09 20.59
CA GLY A 53 3.82 -10.81 21.68
C GLY A 53 3.55 -10.21 23.05
N THR A 54 3.97 -10.94 24.10
CA THR A 54 3.64 -10.63 25.50
C THR A 54 4.56 -9.63 26.17
N THR A 55 5.71 -9.33 25.58
CA THR A 55 6.79 -8.59 26.26
C THR A 55 6.55 -7.08 26.24
N ASN A 56 6.17 -6.52 25.09
CA ASN A 56 5.93 -5.08 24.94
C ASN A 56 4.74 -4.83 24.01
N VAL A 57 3.54 -5.21 24.48
CA VAL A 57 2.29 -5.21 23.71
C VAL A 57 2.02 -3.85 23.05
N GLU A 58 2.29 -2.74 23.74
CA GLU A 58 2.07 -1.40 23.21
C GLU A 58 2.90 -1.13 21.94
N VAL A 59 4.23 -1.33 22.03
CA VAL A 59 5.16 -1.09 20.92
C VAL A 59 4.87 -2.06 19.78
N GLU A 60 4.60 -3.32 20.08
CA GLU A 60 4.33 -4.34 19.08
C GLU A 60 2.97 -4.10 18.37
N PHE A 61 1.97 -3.60 19.09
CA PHE A 61 0.70 -3.18 18.49
C PHE A 61 0.88 -1.96 17.59
N GLN A 62 1.67 -0.96 18.00
CA GLN A 62 2.02 0.19 17.16
C GLN A 62 2.75 -0.27 15.88
N ASN A 63 3.71 -1.19 16.00
CA ASN A 63 4.41 -1.78 14.85
C ASN A 63 3.47 -2.57 13.93
N ALA A 64 2.50 -3.29 14.50
CA ALA A 64 1.49 -3.99 13.73
C ALA A 64 0.65 -3.02 12.89
N LEU A 65 0.18 -1.91 13.49
CA LEU A 65 -0.54 -0.86 12.76
C LEU A 65 0.32 -0.21 11.66
N ALA A 66 1.61 0.04 11.94
CA ALA A 66 2.53 0.61 10.97
C ALA A 66 2.78 -0.34 9.79
N LYS A 67 2.90 -1.66 10.06
CA LYS A 67 3.00 -2.70 9.03
C LYS A 67 1.75 -2.78 8.15
N VAL A 68 0.55 -2.72 8.76
CA VAL A 68 -0.71 -2.71 8.01
C VAL A 68 -0.74 -1.53 7.03
N ARG A 69 -0.40 -0.33 7.50
CA ARG A 69 -0.33 0.87 6.66
C ARG A 69 0.64 0.71 5.48
N GLY A 70 1.85 0.19 5.73
CA GLY A 70 2.82 -0.08 4.68
C GLY A 70 2.31 -1.09 3.65
N SER A 71 1.73 -2.20 4.10
CA SER A 71 1.20 -3.24 3.20
C SER A 71 0.02 -2.78 2.34
N ALA A 72 -0.75 -1.80 2.82
CA ALA A 72 -1.85 -1.19 2.10
C ALA A 72 -1.39 -0.16 1.04
N LEU A 73 -0.10 0.20 1.00
CA LEU A 73 0.42 1.09 -0.03
C LEU A 73 0.26 0.45 -1.42
N PRO A 74 -0.38 1.12 -2.38
CA PRO A 74 -0.50 0.60 -3.72
C PRO A 74 0.87 0.65 -4.44
N CYS A 75 1.10 -0.30 -5.34
CA CYS A 75 2.22 -0.24 -6.28
C CYS A 75 1.86 0.55 -7.56
N SER A 76 0.58 0.85 -7.75
CA SER A 76 0.02 1.51 -8.94
C SER A 76 -0.72 2.77 -8.51
N TYR A 77 -0.40 3.87 -9.18
CA TYR A 77 -0.97 5.18 -8.92
C TYR A 77 -1.61 5.69 -10.20
N GLU A 78 -2.93 5.74 -10.23
CA GLU A 78 -3.67 6.26 -11.39
C GLU A 78 -3.34 7.73 -11.60
N ILE A 79 -3.11 8.09 -12.86
CA ILE A 79 -2.92 9.48 -13.28
C ILE A 79 -4.31 10.09 -13.49
N PRO A 80 -4.69 11.15 -12.75
CA PRO A 80 -5.99 11.77 -12.90
C PRO A 80 -6.25 12.22 -14.35
N ALA A 81 -7.49 12.09 -14.84
CA ALA A 81 -7.82 12.39 -16.23
C ALA A 81 -7.55 13.86 -16.61
N GLU A 82 -7.61 14.77 -15.64
CA GLU A 82 -7.31 16.20 -15.79
C GLU A 82 -5.84 16.43 -16.17
N VAL A 83 -4.96 15.52 -15.77
CA VAL A 83 -3.54 15.52 -16.13
C VAL A 83 -3.35 15.08 -17.58
N GLN A 84 -4.17 14.13 -18.04
CA GLN A 84 -4.12 13.54 -19.37
C GLN A 84 -4.60 14.51 -20.46
N SER A 85 -5.41 15.54 -20.12
CA SER A 85 -5.92 16.53 -21.08
C SER A 85 -4.89 17.56 -21.59
N GLY A 86 -3.61 17.46 -21.18
CA GLY A 86 -2.49 18.13 -21.88
C GLY A 86 -1.85 19.33 -21.17
N GLU A 87 -2.26 19.66 -19.94
CA GLU A 87 -1.61 20.73 -19.15
C GLU A 87 -0.38 20.26 -18.37
N ILE A 88 -0.24 18.95 -18.12
CA ILE A 88 0.90 18.37 -17.40
C ILE A 88 1.79 17.65 -18.40
N GLY A 89 3.08 17.98 -18.38
CA GLY A 89 4.06 17.29 -19.21
C GLY A 89 4.37 15.93 -18.59
N LEU A 90 4.05 14.83 -19.27
CA LEU A 90 4.44 13.48 -18.87
C LEU A 90 5.96 13.29 -18.74
N GLY A 91 6.76 14.22 -19.30
CA GLY A 91 8.21 14.32 -19.06
C GLY A 91 8.62 15.07 -17.78
N LYS A 92 7.68 15.46 -16.91
CA LYS A 92 7.93 16.16 -15.65
C LYS A 92 7.26 15.46 -14.47
N VAL A 93 7.47 14.16 -14.35
CA VAL A 93 6.98 13.36 -13.23
C VAL A 93 8.14 12.99 -12.33
N ASN A 94 7.98 13.23 -11.03
CA ASN A 94 8.90 12.74 -10.01
C ASN A 94 8.13 11.91 -9.00
N VAL A 95 8.71 10.78 -8.60
CA VAL A 95 8.22 9.98 -7.47
C VAL A 95 9.18 10.22 -6.31
N GLU A 96 8.68 10.77 -5.23
CA GLU A 96 9.42 11.05 -4.01
C GLU A 96 8.95 10.12 -2.90
N VAL A 97 9.89 9.53 -2.16
CA VAL A 97 9.62 8.70 -1.00
C VAL A 97 10.24 9.35 0.22
N THR A 98 9.46 9.54 1.28
CA THR A 98 9.93 10.13 2.54
C THR A 98 9.73 9.13 3.66
N PRO A 99 10.81 8.58 4.25
CA PRO A 99 10.70 7.75 5.45
C PRO A 99 10.29 8.61 6.66
N GLU A 100 9.71 7.97 7.66
CA GLU A 100 9.26 8.66 8.87
C GLU A 100 10.45 9.36 9.58
N GLY A 101 10.36 10.68 9.74
CA GLY A 101 11.41 11.49 10.35
C GLY A 101 12.66 11.71 9.48
N GLY A 102 12.67 11.25 8.23
CA GLY A 102 13.77 11.45 7.28
C GLY A 102 13.51 12.56 6.25
N MET A 103 14.45 12.69 5.31
CA MET A 103 14.30 13.55 4.13
C MET A 103 13.76 12.74 2.95
N GLY A 104 13.05 13.41 2.05
CA GLY A 104 12.54 12.80 0.83
C GLY A 104 13.66 12.45 -0.15
N GLU A 105 13.53 11.29 -0.77
CA GLU A 105 14.43 10.79 -1.81
C GLU A 105 13.67 10.56 -3.11
N LEU A 106 14.28 10.91 -4.23
CA LEU A 106 13.70 10.70 -5.56
C LEU A 106 13.98 9.28 -6.03
N ILE A 107 12.90 8.59 -6.43
CA ILE A 107 12.98 7.30 -7.10
C ILE A 107 13.09 7.55 -8.61
N PRO A 108 14.13 7.03 -9.28
CA PRO A 108 14.32 7.25 -10.71
C PRO A 108 13.26 6.52 -11.53
N GLN A 109 12.99 7.03 -12.74
CA GLN A 109 12.21 6.27 -13.70
C GLN A 109 13.09 5.15 -14.29
N ASP A 110 12.61 3.91 -14.25
CA ASP A 110 13.25 2.75 -14.86
C ASP A 110 12.20 1.89 -15.60
N PRO A 111 11.99 2.10 -16.91
CA PRO A 111 11.07 1.31 -17.72
C PRO A 111 11.44 -0.18 -17.81
N SER A 112 12.68 -0.55 -17.50
CA SER A 112 13.15 -1.94 -17.54
C SER A 112 12.97 -2.67 -16.21
N CYS A 113 12.76 -1.92 -15.12
CA CYS A 113 12.79 -2.42 -13.75
C CYS A 113 13.99 -3.34 -13.47
N ALA A 114 15.16 -2.97 -14.00
CA ALA A 114 16.41 -3.66 -13.74
C ALA A 114 16.96 -3.33 -12.33
N GLY A 115 16.55 -2.20 -11.76
CA GLY A 115 16.83 -1.80 -10.39
C GLY A 115 15.61 -1.25 -9.67
N ASP A 116 15.86 -0.39 -8.68
CA ASP A 116 14.82 0.40 -8.05
C ASP A 116 14.34 1.50 -8.99
N GLY A 117 13.03 1.69 -9.08
CA GLY A 117 12.47 2.68 -9.97
C GLY A 117 10.95 2.65 -10.05
N TRP A 118 10.45 3.49 -10.94
CA TRP A 118 9.05 3.50 -11.37
C TRP A 118 8.96 3.61 -12.90
N TYR A 119 7.83 3.23 -13.48
CA TYR A 119 7.58 3.30 -14.91
C TYR A 119 6.12 3.62 -15.19
N PHE A 120 5.81 4.00 -16.42
CA PHE A 120 4.43 4.15 -16.86
C PHE A 120 3.86 2.81 -17.34
N ASP A 121 2.57 2.61 -17.13
CA ASP A 121 1.83 1.46 -17.66
C ASP A 121 1.88 1.38 -19.20
N ASP A 122 1.78 2.53 -19.87
CA ASP A 122 1.94 2.66 -21.32
C ASP A 122 2.89 3.82 -21.65
N ALA A 123 3.82 3.58 -22.59
CA ALA A 123 4.86 4.55 -22.95
C ALA A 123 4.34 5.72 -23.82
N VAL A 124 3.16 5.57 -24.43
CA VAL A 124 2.56 6.54 -25.36
C VAL A 124 1.42 7.29 -24.70
N ASN A 125 0.53 6.57 -24.01
CA ASN A 125 -0.65 7.13 -23.34
C ASN A 125 -0.74 6.60 -21.90
N PRO A 126 0.12 7.09 -20.98
CA PRO A 126 0.16 6.58 -19.62
C PRO A 126 -1.13 6.92 -18.87
N THR A 127 -1.70 5.91 -18.23
CA THR A 127 -2.86 6.06 -17.34
C THR A 127 -2.51 5.81 -15.88
N ALA A 128 -1.33 5.23 -15.61
CA ALA A 128 -0.85 4.97 -14.26
C ALA A 128 0.69 5.04 -14.17
N ILE A 129 1.15 5.34 -12.96
CA ILE A 129 2.55 5.20 -12.55
C ILE A 129 2.67 3.92 -11.72
N LEU A 130 3.56 3.04 -12.16
CA LEU A 130 3.81 1.74 -11.56
C LEU A 130 5.19 1.76 -10.91
N LEU A 131 5.25 1.37 -9.64
CA LEU A 131 6.52 1.11 -8.98
C LEU A 131 7.10 -0.21 -9.49
N CYS A 132 8.41 -0.24 -9.72
CA CYS A 132 9.09 -1.49 -10.02
C CYS A 132 8.92 -2.49 -8.86
N PRO A 133 8.89 -3.80 -9.12
CA PRO A 133 8.60 -4.80 -8.08
C PRO A 133 9.52 -4.72 -6.86
N ALA A 134 10.82 -4.48 -7.06
CA ALA A 134 11.78 -4.31 -5.98
C ALA A 134 11.43 -3.11 -5.09
N THR A 135 11.20 -1.95 -5.70
CA THR A 135 10.82 -0.72 -5.01
C THR A 135 9.49 -0.85 -4.28
N CYS A 136 8.45 -1.42 -4.91
CA CYS A 136 7.17 -1.57 -4.22
C CYS A 136 7.29 -2.48 -3.00
N ASN A 137 8.01 -3.60 -3.12
CA ASN A 137 8.22 -4.52 -2.00
C ASN A 137 8.99 -3.87 -0.86
N MET A 138 10.04 -3.09 -1.17
CA MET A 138 10.80 -2.33 -0.18
C MET A 138 9.90 -1.32 0.55
N LEU A 139 9.12 -0.52 -0.18
CA LEU A 139 8.26 0.50 0.42
C LEU A 139 7.14 -0.10 1.27
N LYS A 140 6.51 -1.20 0.83
CA LYS A 140 5.50 -1.93 1.62
C LYS A 140 6.05 -2.47 2.95
N GLN A 141 7.35 -2.76 3.00
CA GLN A 141 8.04 -3.23 4.20
C GLN A 141 8.59 -2.10 5.07
N THR A 142 8.55 -0.85 4.59
CA THR A 142 9.07 0.33 5.31
C THR A 142 7.92 1.02 6.05
N PRO A 143 7.81 0.88 7.37
CA PRO A 143 6.71 1.49 8.11
C PRO A 143 6.82 3.01 8.10
N GLY A 144 5.67 3.70 8.02
CA GLY A 144 5.61 5.16 8.09
C GLY A 144 6.10 5.90 6.85
N ILE A 145 6.43 5.19 5.76
CA ILE A 145 6.86 5.82 4.51
C ILE A 145 5.70 6.57 3.84
N ARG A 146 6.00 7.77 3.35
CA ARG A 146 5.11 8.59 2.52
C ARG A 146 5.60 8.54 1.08
N ILE A 147 4.68 8.35 0.14
CA ILE A 147 4.95 8.37 -1.30
C ILE A 147 4.23 9.57 -1.89
N GLU A 148 4.94 10.38 -2.65
CA GLU A 148 4.40 11.54 -3.35
C GLU A 148 4.72 11.42 -4.84
N VAL A 149 3.66 11.46 -5.65
CA VAL A 149 3.79 11.60 -7.09
C VAL A 149 3.64 13.08 -7.42
N VAL A 150 4.76 13.71 -7.79
CA VAL A 150 4.80 15.12 -8.15
C VAL A 150 4.69 15.25 -9.66
N LEU A 151 3.57 15.81 -10.10
CA LEU A 151 3.26 16.04 -11.51
C LEU A 151 3.54 17.50 -11.86
N GLY A 152 4.50 17.73 -12.75
CA GLY A 152 4.89 19.07 -13.17
C GLY A 152 3.99 19.65 -14.25
N CYS A 153 3.41 20.82 -13.99
CA CYS A 153 2.63 21.54 -14.99
C CYS A 153 3.53 22.06 -16.14
N THR A 154 2.92 22.22 -17.32
CA THR A 154 3.47 23.06 -18.38
C THR A 154 3.55 24.51 -17.87
N THR A 155 4.60 25.23 -18.28
CA THR A 155 4.76 26.63 -17.89
C THR A 155 3.66 27.42 -18.55
N PHE A 156 2.78 28.05 -17.77
CA PHE A 156 1.82 29.02 -18.29
C PHE A 156 2.60 30.23 -18.82
N VAL A 157 2.52 30.47 -20.13
CA VAL A 157 3.11 31.64 -20.78
C VAL A 157 1.99 32.63 -21.03
N ASN A 158 2.12 33.83 -20.47
CA ASN A 158 1.20 34.96 -20.70
C ASN A 158 1.53 35.65 -22.03
#